data_AF-X1KHB5-F1
#
_entry.id   AF-X1KHB5-F1
#
_cell.length_a   1.000
_cell.length_b   1.000
_cell.length_c   1.000
_cell.angle_alpha   90.00
_cell.angle_beta   90.00
_cell.angle_gamma   90.00
#
_symmetry.space_group_name_H-M   'P 1'
#
loop_
_entity.id
_entity.type
_entity.pdbx_description
1 polymer ?
#
loop_
_entity_poly.entity_id
_entity_poly.type
_entity_poly.pdbx_seq_one_letter_code
_entity_poly.pdbx_strand_id
1 'polypeptide(L)' 'GIYCFDNQRLLPLLPHLSRSNKGGEYYLTDVVELLNKQKLRVEAMKVEDPQIVLGVNTPGELKRAWKILGRKREHSKNR' A
#
# COMPACT_ATOMS: atom_id res chain seq x y z
N GLY A 1 -0.28 1.17 0.29
CA GLY A 1 -0.16 0.44 -0.98
C GLY A 1 -0.83 -0.91 -0.95
N ILE A 2 -0.79 -1.63 0.17
CA ILE A 2 -1.51 -2.89 0.36
C ILE A 2 -2.17 -2.79 1.72
N TYR A 3 -3.44 -3.14 1.80
CA TYR A 3 -4.22 -3.12 3.03
C TYR A 3 -5.13 -4.33 3.06
N CYS A 4 -5.42 -4.81 4.26
CA CYS A 4 -6.48 -5.77 4.52
C CYS A 4 -7.42 -5.13 5.53
N PHE A 5 -8.69 -4.96 5.15
CA PHE A 5 -9.69 -4.33 5.99
C PHE A 5 -10.86 -5.29 6.22
N ASP A 6 -11.43 -5.23 7.42
CA ASP A 6 -12.81 -5.67 7.63
C ASP A 6 -13.73 -4.69 6.91
N ASN A 7 -14.51 -5.19 5.94
CA ASN A 7 -15.40 -4.36 5.13
C ASN A 7 -16.52 -3.69 5.96
N GLN A 8 -17.01 -4.35 7.01
CA GLN A 8 -18.05 -3.81 7.90
C GLN A 8 -17.54 -2.62 8.70
N ARG A 9 -16.22 -2.55 8.92
CA ARG A 9 -15.54 -1.42 9.58
C ARG A 9 -15.12 -0.34 8.59
N LEU A 10 -14.73 -0.72 7.37
CA LEU A 10 -14.26 0.21 6.34
C LEU A 10 -15.37 1.04 5.73
N LEU A 11 -16.45 0.40 5.23
CA LEU A 11 -17.46 1.06 4.40
C LEU A 11 -18.13 2.25 5.12
N PRO A 12 -18.47 2.18 6.42
CA PRO A 12 -19.04 3.33 7.13
C PRO A 12 -18.08 4.52 7.29
N LEU A 13 -16.77 4.31 7.15
CA LEU A 13 -15.76 5.35 7.32
C LEU A 13 -15.47 6.14 6.03
N LEU A 14 -15.72 5.55 4.86
CA LEU A 14 -15.43 6.20 3.58
C LEU A 14 -16.11 7.58 3.41
N PRO A 15 -17.37 7.79 3.84
CA PRO A 15 -18.01 9.12 3.76
C PRO A 15 -17.36 10.19 4.64
N HIS A 16 -16.56 9.79 5.63
CA HIS A 16 -15.87 10.72 6.54
C HIS A 16 -14.49 11.15 6.04
N LEU A 17 -14.05 10.65 4.88
CA LEU A 17 -12.83 11.13 4.24
C LEU A 17 -12.99 12.58 3.79
N SER A 18 -11.91 13.35 3.91
CA SER A 18 -11.86 14.75 3.50
C SER A 18 -10.95 14.92 2.28
N ARG A 19 -11.28 15.90 1.42
CA ARG A 19 -10.42 16.36 0.33
C ARG A 19 -9.58 17.57 0.72
N SER A 20 -9.46 17.89 2.01
CA SER A 20 -8.74 19.06 2.53
C SER A 20 -7.20 18.89 2.48
N ASN A 21 -6.68 18.35 1.38
CA ASN A 21 -5.26 18.21 1.11
C ASN A 21 -4.87 19.01 -0.14
N LYS A 22 -3.56 19.11 -0.39
CA LYS A 22 -2.99 19.92 -1.48
C LYS A 22 -3.49 19.52 -2.89
N GLY A 23 -3.89 18.25 -3.07
CA GLY A 23 -4.39 17.74 -4.34
C GLY A 23 -5.90 17.77 -4.49
N GLY A 24 -6.63 18.06 -3.40
CA GLY A 24 -8.08 17.96 -3.40
C GLY A 24 -8.58 16.56 -3.68
N GLU A 25 -7.93 15.50 -3.18
CA GLU A 25 -8.31 14.09 -3.44
C GLU A 25 -8.74 13.39 -2.15
N TYR A 26 -9.53 12.32 -2.24
CA TYR A 26 -9.80 11.47 -1.07
C TYR A 26 -8.69 10.43 -0.94
N TYR A 27 -7.94 10.47 0.15
CA TYR A 27 -6.90 9.47 0.38
C TYR A 27 -7.43 8.31 1.21
N LEU A 28 -7.36 7.11 0.63
CA LEU A 28 -7.69 5.86 1.33
C LEU A 28 -6.82 5.67 2.59
N THR A 29 -5.61 6.24 2.61
CA THR A 29 -4.71 6.19 3.77
C THR A 29 -5.31 6.84 5.02
N ASP A 30 -6.18 7.83 4.87
CA ASP A 30 -6.76 8.58 5.99
C ASP A 30 -7.76 7.73 6.78
N VAL A 31 -8.25 6.64 6.19
CA VAL A 31 -9.04 5.62 6.92
C VAL A 31 -8.28 5.07 8.12
N VAL A 32 -6.96 4.95 8.05
CA VAL A 32 -6.13 4.46 9.17
C VAL A 32 -6.27 5.38 10.38
N GLU A 33 -6.29 6.69 10.17
CA GLU A 33 -6.50 7.68 11.23
C GLU A 33 -7.93 7.61 11.78
N LEU A 34 -8.93 7.46 10.91
CA LEU A 34 -10.34 7.32 11.32
C LEU A 34 -10.56 6.06 12.19
N LEU A 35 -9.97 4.92 11.81
CA LEU A 35 -10.02 3.69 12.60
C LEU A 35 -9.36 3.88 13.97
N ASN A 36 -8.20 4.52 14.03
CA ASN A 36 -7.49 4.82 15.28
C ASN A 36 -8.33 5.74 16.20
N LYS A 37 -8.96 6.78 15.65
CA LYS A 37 -9.85 7.69 16.39
C LYS A 37 -11.05 6.95 17.00
N GLN A 38 -11.54 5.91 16.34
CA GLN A 38 -12.61 5.04 16.85
C GLN A 38 -12.12 3.94 17.80
N LYS A 39 -10.82 3.91 18.15
CA LYS A 39 -10.19 2.88 18.99
C LYS A 39 -10.36 1.46 18.44
N LEU A 40 -10.49 1.34 17.11
CA LEU A 40 -10.50 0.05 16.44
C LEU A 40 -9.07 -0.47 16.24
N ARG A 41 -8.93 -1.80 16.10
CA ARG A 41 -7.62 -2.43 15.92
C ARG A 41 -7.00 -2.02 14.58
N VAL A 42 -5.78 -1.51 14.63
CA VAL A 42 -4.96 -1.15 13.47
C VAL A 42 -3.56 -1.74 13.69
N GLU A 43 -3.05 -2.48 12.71
CA GLU A 43 -1.74 -3.12 12.78
C GLU A 43 -0.92 -2.85 11.53
N ALA A 44 0.38 -2.66 11.71
CA ALA A 44 1.35 -2.56 10.62
C ALA A 44 2.11 -3.88 10.52
N MET A 45 2.08 -4.50 9.34
CA MET A 45 2.88 -5.68 9.03
C MET A 45 4.14 -5.25 8.28
N LYS A 46 5.31 -5.56 8.86
CA LYS A 46 6.60 -5.32 8.20
C LYS A 46 6.86 -6.43 7.17
N VAL A 47 7.24 -6.02 5.96
CA VAL A 47 7.72 -6.95 4.93
C VAL A 47 9.25 -7.04 5.02
N GLU A 48 9.78 -8.25 5.00
CA GLU A 48 11.22 -8.51 5.08
C GLU A 48 11.97 -8.12 3.80
N ASP A 49 11.46 -8.55 2.63
CA ASP A 49 11.98 -8.15 1.32
C ASP A 49 11.17 -6.96 0.77
N PRO A 50 11.71 -5.73 0.82
CA PRO A 50 11.01 -4.55 0.32
C PRO A 50 10.74 -4.61 -1.19
N GLN A 51 11.44 -5.47 -1.95
CA GLN A 51 11.21 -5.63 -3.39
C GLN A 51 9.84 -6.25 -3.69
N ILE A 52 9.21 -6.96 -2.74
CA ILE A 52 7.88 -7.56 -2.91
C ILE A 52 6.79 -6.48 -2.99
N VAL A 53 6.97 -5.36 -2.30
CA VAL A 53 5.99 -4.28 -2.18
C VAL A 53 6.37 -3.03 -2.99
N LEU A 54 7.31 -3.17 -3.93
CA LEU A 54 7.80 -2.07 -4.75
C LEU A 54 6.68 -1.50 -5.65
N GLY A 55 6.39 -0.22 -5.51
CA GLY A 55 5.50 0.52 -6.41
C GLY A 55 6.22 1.03 -7.67
N VAL A 56 5.46 1.29 -8.73
CA VAL A 56 5.97 1.84 -10.01
C VAL A 56 5.05 2.95 -10.48
N ASN A 57 5.55 4.19 -10.46
CA ASN A 57 4.84 5.40 -10.86
C ASN A 57 5.53 6.12 -12.04
N THR A 58 6.74 5.70 -12.42
CA THR A 58 7.51 6.29 -13.52
C THR A 58 8.12 5.23 -14.44
N PRO A 59 8.43 5.57 -15.71
CA PRO A 59 9.15 4.66 -16.60
C PRO A 59 10.51 4.21 -16.06
N GLY A 60 11.21 5.10 -15.33
CA GLY A 60 12.47 4.77 -14.67
C GLY A 60 12.30 3.72 -13.58
N GLU A 61 11.22 3.79 -12.81
CA GLU A 61 10.86 2.78 -11.80
C GLU A 61 10.49 1.45 -12.45
N LEU A 62 9.77 1.46 -13.58
CA LEU A 62 9.45 0.25 -14.32
C LEU A 62 10.71 -0.49 -14.79
N LYS A 63 11.68 0.25 -15.35
CA LYS A 63 12.98 -0.31 -15.75
C LYS A 63 13.73 -0.92 -14.56
N ARG A 64 13.61 -0.33 -13.36
CA ARG A 64 14.20 -0.90 -12.13
C ARG A 64 13.49 -2.19 -11.71
N ALA A 65 12.17 -2.20 -11.68
CA ALA A 65 11.36 -3.37 -11.34
C ALA A 65 11.67 -4.55 -12.29
N TRP A 66 11.81 -4.28 -13.59
CA TRP A 66 12.17 -5.29 -14.59
C TRP A 66 13.52 -5.96 -14.30
N LYS A 67 14.54 -5.17 -13.96
CA LYS A 67 15.88 -5.71 -13.59
C LYS A 67 15.83 -6.57 -12.34
N ILE A 68 14.99 -6.21 -11.36
CA ILE A 68 14.80 -7.00 -10.13
C ILE A 68 14.17 -8.36 -10.47
N LEU A 69 13.10 -8.37 -11.27
CA LEU A 69 12.44 -9.60 -11.71
C LEU A 69 13.37 -10.52 -12.52
N GLY A 70 14.19 -9.95 -13.41
CA GLY A 70 15.20 -10.71 -14.16
C GLY A 70 16.19 -11.44 -13.25
N ARG A 71 16.77 -10.71 -12.28
CA ARG A 71 17.69 -11.30 -11.29
C ARG A 71 17.05 -12.41 -10.47
N LYS A 72 15.79 -12.25 -10.03
CA LYS A 72 15.07 -13.29 -9.27
C LYS A 72 14.89 -14.57 -10.10
N ARG A 73 14.54 -14.45 -11.39
CA ARG A 73 14.38 -15.61 -12.29
C ARG A 73 15.68 -16.39 -12.48
N GLU A 74 16.81 -15.71 -12.63
CA GLU A 74 18.12 -16.36 -12.76
C GLU A 74 18.50 -17.12 -11.48
N HIS A 75 18.27 -16.53 -10.31
CA HIS A 75 18.52 -17.19 -9.02
C HIS A 75 17.60 -18.40 -8.79
N SER A 76 16.37 -18.38 -9.29
CA SER A 76 15.45 -19.53 -9.21
C SER A 76 15.80 -20.68 -10.15
N LYS A 77 16.53 -20.42 -11.24
CA LYS A 77 16.98 -21.47 -12.19
C LYS A 77 18.25 -22.20 -11.73
N ASN A 78 19.03 -21.58 -10.86
CA ASN A 78 20.29 -22.12 -10.33
C ASN A 78 20.11 -22.83 -8.96
N ARG A 79 18.87 -23.06 -8.52
CA ARG A 79 18.52 -23.89 -7.35
C ARG A 79 17.82 -25.15 -7.84
#